data_AF-A0A4R4ZU07-F1
#
_entry.id   AF-A0A4R4ZU07-F1
#
_cell.length_a   1.000
_cell.length_b   1.000
_cell.length_c   1.000
_cell.angle_alpha   90.00
_cell.angle_beta   90.00
_cell.angle_gamma   90.00
#
_symmetry.space_group_name_H-M   'P 1'
#
loop_
_entity.id
_entity.type
_entity.pdbx_description
1 polymer ?
#
loop_
_entity_poly.entity_id
_entity_poly.type
_entity_poly.pdbx_seq_one_letter_code
_entity_poly.pdbx_strand_id
1 'polypeptide(L)'
;MTTPQPPGGPGPGPGDPAAQGGPVPQYVYGVTRKGTALPQDVGGLDDRPVSLVQDGGVCAAIVSDLPADRPLGDRADLVAHQRVLNALVDAGTVVLPFRFGAALADRAAVEKELLAGNSERLGQVLDQLEGRVELRLKATYVQETVLREIMDAEPEIAALSQRLREVPPDIADAVYYDRVRLGELIAQSLERLRESDGQVLLDGAAPLAEAFARKSPAREEDVLDVSFLVRADRRAEFEQTVDKLGQAHGDRIRLRLIGPLAPYDFVPEA
;
A
#
# COMPACT_ATOMS: atom_id res chain seq x y z
N MET A 1 -27.68 -80.84 7.04
CA MET A 1 -26.63 -81.15 8.02
C MET A 1 -26.02 -79.83 8.47
N THR A 2 -26.19 -79.53 9.75
CA THR A 2 -25.62 -78.44 10.55
C THR A 2 -24.09 -78.57 10.59
N THR A 3 -23.26 -77.52 10.75
CA THR A 3 -22.72 -76.93 12.00
C THR A 3 -21.57 -75.93 11.60
N PRO A 4 -20.94 -75.12 12.48
CA PRO A 4 -21.38 -73.86 13.11
C PRO A 4 -20.51 -72.61 12.78
N GLN A 5 -21.00 -71.47 13.26
CA GLN A 5 -20.41 -70.12 13.31
C GLN A 5 -19.47 -69.93 14.54
N PRO A 6 -18.39 -69.12 14.48
CA PRO A 6 -17.66 -68.64 15.65
C PRO A 6 -18.09 -67.22 16.10
N PRO A 7 -17.85 -66.83 17.37
CA PRO A 7 -18.46 -65.66 18.00
C PRO A 7 -17.79 -64.33 17.63
N GLY A 8 -18.58 -63.26 17.67
CA GLY A 8 -18.17 -61.88 17.42
C GLY A 8 -17.21 -61.33 18.48
N GLY A 9 -16.19 -60.62 18.00
CA GLY A 9 -15.37 -59.71 18.81
C GLY A 9 -16.02 -58.33 18.90
N PRO A 10 -15.73 -57.55 19.96
CA PRO A 10 -16.39 -56.27 20.21
C PRO A 10 -15.95 -55.26 19.15
N GLY A 11 -16.94 -54.60 18.53
CA GLY A 11 -16.70 -53.47 17.63
C GLY A 11 -15.99 -52.32 18.37
N PRO A 12 -15.21 -51.49 17.66
CA PRO A 12 -14.64 -50.30 18.25
C PRO A 12 -15.80 -49.42 18.74
N GLY A 13 -15.77 -49.10 20.04
CA GLY A 13 -16.70 -48.15 20.63
C GLY A 13 -16.61 -46.79 19.91
N PRO A 14 -17.67 -45.97 20.00
CA PRO A 14 -17.65 -44.64 19.40
C PRO A 14 -16.55 -43.83 20.10
N GLY A 15 -15.46 -43.60 19.38
CA GLY A 15 -14.43 -42.65 19.78
C GLY A 15 -15.06 -41.27 19.90
N ASP A 16 -14.80 -40.65 21.03
CA ASP A 16 -15.07 -39.24 21.33
C ASP A 16 -14.67 -38.36 20.12
N PRO A 17 -15.56 -37.52 19.55
CA PRO A 17 -15.20 -36.64 18.43
C PRO A 17 -14.42 -35.38 18.88
N ALA A 18 -13.83 -35.41 20.07
CA ALA A 18 -13.02 -34.30 20.58
C ALA A 18 -11.55 -34.44 20.14
N ALA A 19 -11.07 -33.41 19.41
CA ALA A 19 -9.68 -33.17 18.99
C ALA A 19 -9.20 -33.85 17.70
N GLN A 20 -9.72 -33.41 16.54
CA GLN A 20 -9.07 -33.53 15.23
C GLN A 20 -8.78 -32.16 14.58
N GLY A 21 -8.38 -31.16 15.38
CA GLY A 21 -7.89 -29.89 14.86
C GLY A 21 -6.39 -29.80 15.07
N GLY A 22 -5.59 -30.11 14.05
CA GLY A 22 -4.18 -29.70 14.04
C GLY A 22 -4.05 -28.18 14.18
N PRO A 23 -2.87 -27.67 14.58
CA PRO A 23 -2.63 -26.22 14.69
C PRO A 23 -3.10 -25.50 13.41
N VAL A 24 -4.01 -24.53 13.58
CA VAL A 24 -4.57 -23.75 12.46
C VAL A 24 -3.60 -22.60 12.15
N PRO A 25 -3.01 -22.55 10.94
CA PRO A 25 -2.12 -21.47 10.57
C PRO A 25 -2.82 -20.11 10.67
N GLN A 26 -2.08 -19.11 11.12
CA GLN A 26 -2.59 -17.76 11.35
C GLN A 26 -2.03 -16.83 10.29
N TYR A 27 -2.91 -16.08 9.64
CA TYR A 27 -2.54 -14.96 8.80
C TYR A 27 -2.40 -13.70 9.66
N VAL A 28 -1.29 -12.97 9.49
CA VAL A 28 -0.99 -11.76 10.28
C VAL A 28 -1.14 -10.52 9.41
N TYR A 29 -2.03 -9.63 9.81
CA TYR A 29 -2.24 -8.34 9.13
C TYR A 29 -1.24 -7.28 9.60
N GLY A 30 -0.91 -7.31 10.90
CA GLY A 30 -0.03 -6.34 11.53
C GLY A 30 -0.03 -6.46 13.04
N VAL A 31 0.63 -5.50 13.68
CA VAL A 31 0.74 -5.42 15.15
C VAL A 31 0.15 -4.09 15.64
N THR A 32 -0.55 -4.13 16.76
CA THR A 32 -1.11 -2.95 17.45
C THR A 32 -0.81 -3.04 18.95
N ARG A 33 -1.29 -2.08 19.73
CA ARG A 33 -1.20 -2.11 21.20
C ARG A 33 -2.12 -3.18 21.78
N LYS A 34 -1.72 -3.72 22.93
CA LYS A 34 -2.64 -4.57 23.70
C LYS A 34 -3.88 -3.79 24.12
N GLY A 35 -5.02 -4.47 24.18
CA GLY A 35 -6.29 -3.86 24.61
C GLY A 35 -6.99 -2.99 23.58
N THR A 36 -6.44 -2.85 22.36
CA THR A 36 -7.12 -2.23 21.23
C THR A 36 -8.44 -2.94 20.94
N ALA A 37 -9.52 -2.18 20.80
CA ALA A 37 -10.80 -2.70 20.32
C ALA A 37 -10.77 -2.82 18.79
N LEU A 38 -10.97 -4.04 18.28
CA LEU A 38 -11.12 -4.23 16.84
C LEU A 38 -12.53 -3.77 16.39
N PRO A 39 -12.66 -3.17 15.19
CA PRO A 39 -13.96 -2.92 14.60
C PRO A 39 -14.74 -4.24 14.42
N GLN A 40 -16.01 -4.26 14.82
CA GLN A 40 -16.80 -5.50 14.87
C GLN A 40 -17.19 -6.03 13.47
N ASP A 41 -17.29 -5.15 12.47
CA ASP A 41 -17.80 -5.48 11.14
C ASP A 41 -16.71 -5.74 10.09
N VAL A 42 -15.47 -5.95 10.53
CA VAL A 42 -14.31 -6.13 9.63
C VAL A 42 -13.97 -7.60 9.49
N GLY A 43 -14.36 -8.17 8.34
CA GLY A 43 -13.95 -9.50 7.91
C GLY A 43 -12.53 -9.52 7.35
N GLY A 44 -11.76 -10.54 7.72
CA GLY A 44 -10.44 -10.82 7.18
C GLY A 44 -10.48 -11.48 5.80
N LEU A 45 -9.47 -12.30 5.52
CA LEU A 45 -9.42 -13.18 4.36
C LEU A 45 -10.63 -14.13 4.36
N ASP A 46 -11.30 -14.25 3.22
CA ASP A 46 -12.55 -15.02 3.07
C ASP A 46 -13.62 -14.68 4.13
N ASP A 47 -13.67 -13.41 4.54
CA ASP A 47 -14.54 -12.86 5.60
C ASP A 47 -14.42 -13.58 6.95
N ARG A 48 -13.29 -14.26 7.18
CA ARG A 48 -12.98 -14.91 8.47
C ARG A 48 -12.86 -13.86 9.58
N PRO A 49 -13.25 -14.20 10.81
CA PRO A 49 -13.20 -13.26 11.92
C PRO A 49 -11.75 -12.82 12.21
N VAL A 50 -11.56 -11.51 12.32
CA VAL A 50 -10.29 -10.92 12.77
C VAL A 50 -10.27 -10.92 14.29
N SER A 51 -9.13 -11.26 14.86
CA SER A 51 -8.94 -11.37 16.31
C SER A 51 -7.54 -10.94 16.72
N LEU A 52 -7.34 -10.76 18.02
CA LEU A 52 -6.03 -10.43 18.58
C LEU A 52 -5.36 -11.66 19.19
N VAL A 53 -4.05 -11.78 19.00
CA VAL A 53 -3.17 -12.67 19.77
C VAL A 53 -2.25 -11.79 20.62
N GLN A 54 -2.04 -12.18 21.88
CA GLN A 54 -1.26 -11.42 22.86
C GLN A 54 -0.29 -12.37 23.58
N ASP A 55 0.90 -11.87 23.88
CA ASP A 55 1.96 -12.55 24.66
C ASP A 55 2.06 -12.01 26.11
N GLY A 56 1.19 -11.06 26.48
CA GLY A 56 1.24 -10.40 27.79
C GLY A 56 2.22 -9.21 27.86
N GLY A 57 2.99 -8.96 26.79
CA GLY A 57 3.77 -7.75 26.58
C GLY A 57 2.94 -6.48 26.37
N VAL A 58 3.41 -5.53 25.55
CA VAL A 58 2.69 -4.27 25.24
C VAL A 58 1.96 -4.28 23.91
N CYS A 59 2.18 -5.32 23.10
CA CYS A 59 1.69 -5.45 21.74
C CYS A 59 0.67 -6.60 21.60
N ALA A 60 -0.15 -6.51 20.56
CA ALA A 60 -1.06 -7.56 20.10
C ALA A 60 -0.94 -7.72 18.58
N ALA A 61 -0.91 -8.96 18.10
CA ALA A 61 -0.97 -9.24 16.67
C ALA A 61 -2.42 -9.32 16.20
N ILE A 62 -2.71 -8.69 15.06
CA ILE A 62 -4.02 -8.75 14.40
C ILE A 62 -3.97 -9.92 13.44
N VAL A 63 -4.82 -10.92 13.66
CA VAL A 63 -4.78 -12.19 12.93
C VAL A 63 -6.15 -12.69 12.52
N SER A 64 -6.17 -13.56 11.53
CA SER A 64 -7.31 -14.43 11.21
C SER A 64 -6.79 -15.81 10.87
N ASP A 65 -7.65 -16.82 10.96
CA ASP A 65 -7.29 -18.16 10.47
C ASP A 65 -6.97 -18.12 8.98
N LEU A 66 -5.90 -18.79 8.59
CA LEU A 66 -5.50 -18.90 7.19
C LEU A 66 -6.42 -19.91 6.46
N PRO A 67 -6.91 -19.60 5.25
CA PRO A 67 -7.61 -20.58 4.43
C PRO A 67 -6.72 -21.79 4.11
N ALA A 68 -7.23 -22.99 4.39
CA ALA A 68 -6.50 -24.26 4.18
C ALA A 68 -6.92 -24.98 2.88
N ASP A 69 -8.00 -24.50 2.26
CA ASP A 69 -8.66 -25.08 1.10
C ASP A 69 -8.15 -24.51 -0.23
N ARG A 70 -7.36 -23.44 -0.19
CA ARG A 70 -6.74 -22.83 -1.38
C ARG A 70 -5.44 -22.08 -1.04
N PRO A 71 -4.54 -21.88 -2.01
CA PRO A 71 -3.38 -21.03 -1.82
C PRO A 71 -3.78 -19.55 -1.67
N LEU A 72 -2.96 -18.80 -0.92
CA LEU A 72 -2.99 -17.33 -0.91
C LEU A 72 -2.37 -16.76 -2.19
N GLY A 73 -2.84 -15.59 -2.59
CA GLY A 73 -2.15 -14.77 -3.59
C GLY A 73 -3.06 -14.09 -4.59
N ASP A 74 -4.37 -14.30 -4.47
CA ASP A 74 -5.32 -13.69 -5.38
C ASP A 74 -5.50 -12.20 -5.08
N ARG A 75 -5.95 -11.44 -6.09
CA ARG A 75 -6.27 -10.02 -5.92
C ARG A 75 -7.27 -9.77 -4.79
N ALA A 76 -8.22 -10.68 -4.61
CA ALA A 76 -9.21 -10.60 -3.54
C ALA A 76 -8.56 -10.64 -2.15
N ASP A 77 -7.53 -11.47 -1.97
CA ASP A 77 -6.80 -11.60 -0.70
C ASP A 77 -6.08 -10.30 -0.34
N LEU A 78 -5.41 -9.69 -1.32
CA LEU A 78 -4.73 -8.42 -1.13
C LEU A 78 -5.71 -7.30 -0.76
N VAL A 79 -6.87 -7.27 -1.41
CA VAL A 79 -7.93 -6.29 -1.11
C VAL A 79 -8.50 -6.51 0.29
N ALA A 80 -8.74 -7.77 0.69
CA ALA A 80 -9.21 -8.09 2.03
C ALA A 80 -8.19 -7.70 3.11
N HIS A 81 -6.90 -7.96 2.89
CA HIS A 81 -5.82 -7.51 3.76
C HIS A 81 -5.82 -5.98 3.93
N GLN A 82 -5.89 -5.24 2.83
CA GLN A 82 -5.93 -3.76 2.87
C GLN A 82 -7.20 -3.25 3.58
N ARG A 83 -8.36 -3.89 3.34
CA ARG A 83 -9.62 -3.54 3.98
C ARG A 83 -9.54 -3.61 5.50
N VAL A 84 -8.92 -4.66 6.05
CA VAL A 84 -8.74 -4.81 7.50
C VAL A 84 -7.91 -3.66 8.07
N LEU A 85 -6.76 -3.38 7.46
CA LEU A 85 -5.85 -2.34 7.93
C LEU A 85 -6.44 -0.93 7.79
N ASN A 86 -7.11 -0.63 6.67
CA ASN A 86 -7.78 0.65 6.48
C ASN A 86 -8.88 0.87 7.52
N ALA A 87 -9.69 -0.14 7.81
CA ALA A 87 -10.75 -0.02 8.81
C ALA A 87 -10.21 0.23 10.22
N LEU A 88 -9.03 -0.33 10.55
CA LEU A 88 -8.35 -0.04 11.80
C LEU A 88 -7.86 1.42 11.86
N VAL A 89 -7.23 1.89 10.78
CA VAL A 89 -6.75 3.28 10.66
C VAL A 89 -7.92 4.27 10.73
N ASP A 90 -9.04 3.98 10.05
CA ASP A 90 -10.26 4.78 10.09
C ASP A 90 -10.88 4.84 11.49
N ALA A 91 -10.75 3.75 12.27
CA ALA A 91 -11.14 3.70 13.67
C ALA A 91 -10.12 4.40 14.62
N GLY A 92 -9.06 5.00 14.09
CA GLY A 92 -8.00 5.66 14.87
C GLY A 92 -7.04 4.70 15.57
N THR A 93 -7.03 3.43 15.16
CA THR A 93 -6.12 2.42 15.71
C THR A 93 -4.72 2.60 15.12
N VAL A 94 -3.72 2.74 16.00
CA VAL A 94 -2.31 2.68 15.60
C VAL A 94 -1.95 1.24 15.25
N VAL A 95 -1.52 1.03 14.02
CA VAL A 95 -1.15 -0.29 13.50
C VAL A 95 0.19 -0.21 12.78
N LEU A 96 1.05 -1.19 13.05
CA LEU A 96 2.24 -1.50 12.29
C LEU A 96 1.85 -2.57 11.26
N PRO A 97 1.64 -2.19 9.99
CA PRO A 97 1.15 -3.13 8.99
C PRO A 97 2.25 -4.09 8.56
N PHE A 98 1.88 -5.36 8.38
CA PHE A 98 2.77 -6.36 7.80
C PHE A 98 2.55 -6.44 6.29
N ARG A 99 3.59 -6.84 5.54
CA ARG A 99 3.43 -7.08 4.10
C ARG A 99 2.46 -8.24 3.88
N PHE A 100 1.72 -8.15 2.77
CA PHE A 100 0.81 -9.21 2.36
C PHE A 100 1.52 -10.56 2.29
N GLY A 101 0.91 -11.59 2.88
CA GLY A 101 1.42 -12.97 2.85
C GLY A 101 2.12 -13.41 4.14
N ALA A 102 2.18 -12.57 5.17
CA ALA A 102 2.70 -12.97 6.48
C ALA A 102 1.79 -14.01 7.15
N ALA A 103 2.28 -15.24 7.31
CA ALA A 103 1.57 -16.32 7.98
C ALA A 103 2.49 -17.09 8.92
N LEU A 104 1.95 -17.56 10.04
CA LEU A 104 2.64 -18.39 11.02
C LEU A 104 1.90 -19.71 11.25
N ALA A 105 2.61 -20.71 11.76
CA ALA A 105 2.11 -22.07 11.90
C ALA A 105 0.85 -22.18 12.79
N ASP A 106 0.76 -21.35 13.84
CA ASP A 106 -0.40 -21.25 14.73
C ASP A 106 -0.34 -19.98 15.60
N ARG A 107 -1.32 -19.83 16.49
CA ARG A 107 -1.39 -18.72 17.45
C ARG A 107 -0.23 -18.73 18.45
N ALA A 108 0.31 -19.89 18.82
CA ALA A 108 1.44 -19.98 19.75
C ALA A 108 2.75 -19.51 19.09
N ALA A 109 2.93 -19.74 17.80
CA ALA A 109 4.01 -19.18 17.00
C ALA A 109 3.88 -17.65 16.90
N VAL A 110 2.66 -17.12 16.68
CA VAL A 110 2.41 -15.67 16.71
C VAL A 110 2.77 -15.06 18.07
N GLU A 111 2.40 -15.74 19.16
CA GLU A 111 2.73 -15.30 20.51
C GLU A 111 4.25 -15.29 20.75
N LYS A 112 4.93 -16.42 20.52
CA LYS A 112 6.33 -16.60 20.92
C LYS A 112 7.33 -16.03 19.93
N GLU A 113 7.13 -16.27 18.63
CA GLU A 113 8.11 -15.93 17.60
C GLU A 113 7.96 -14.48 17.14
N LEU A 114 6.71 -14.02 16.96
CA LEU A 114 6.44 -12.65 16.53
C LEU A 114 6.43 -11.67 17.69
N LEU A 115 5.62 -11.91 18.74
CA LEU A 115 5.41 -10.92 19.80
C LEU A 115 6.49 -10.95 20.88
N ALA A 116 6.71 -12.10 21.54
CA ALA A 116 7.60 -12.18 22.71
C ALA A 116 9.03 -11.75 22.38
N GLY A 117 9.57 -12.21 21.24
CA GLY A 117 10.92 -11.87 20.79
C GLY A 117 11.11 -10.42 20.33
N ASN A 118 10.03 -9.69 19.98
CA ASN A 118 10.11 -8.36 19.37
C ASN A 118 9.32 -7.28 20.12
N SER A 119 8.75 -7.59 21.29
CA SER A 119 7.77 -6.75 22.00
C SER A 119 8.24 -5.30 22.20
N GLU A 120 9.49 -5.12 22.65
CA GLU A 120 10.07 -3.80 22.87
C GLU A 120 10.27 -3.01 21.57
N ARG A 121 10.86 -3.65 20.54
CA ARG A 121 11.09 -3.05 19.23
C ARG A 121 9.77 -2.65 18.56
N LEU A 122 8.79 -3.55 18.55
CA LEU A 122 7.45 -3.27 18.00
C LEU A 122 6.76 -2.15 18.77
N GLY A 123 6.89 -2.15 20.11
CA GLY A 123 6.36 -1.08 20.97
C GLY A 123 6.93 0.29 20.61
N GLN A 124 8.25 0.40 20.44
CA GLN A 124 8.91 1.66 20.05
C GLN A 124 8.45 2.17 18.68
N VAL A 125 8.24 1.29 17.71
CA VAL A 125 7.71 1.70 16.39
C VAL A 125 6.26 2.17 16.54
N LEU A 126 5.43 1.50 17.35
CA LEU A 126 4.07 1.95 17.63
C LEU A 126 4.05 3.31 18.34
N ASP A 127 4.97 3.59 19.27
CA ASP A 127 5.13 4.92 19.90
C ASP A 127 5.40 6.00 18.83
N GLN A 128 6.24 5.69 17.84
CA GLN A 128 6.55 6.60 16.74
C GLN A 128 5.38 6.80 15.77
N LEU A 129 4.40 5.92 15.73
CA LEU A 129 3.23 6.05 14.86
C LEU A 129 2.01 6.64 15.60
N GLU A 130 2.09 6.76 16.93
CA GLU A 130 0.98 7.23 17.73
C GLU A 130 0.58 8.68 17.39
N GLY A 131 -0.73 8.88 17.17
CA GLY A 131 -1.28 10.18 16.78
C GLY A 131 -0.87 10.65 15.38
N ARG A 132 -0.36 9.75 14.51
CA ARG A 132 0.07 10.05 13.14
C ARG A 132 -0.69 9.20 12.13
N VAL A 133 -0.82 9.72 10.92
CA VAL A 133 -1.46 9.06 9.78
C VAL A 133 -0.58 9.21 8.55
N GLU A 134 -0.58 8.19 7.70
CA GLU A 134 0.05 8.27 6.39
C GLU A 134 -0.94 8.86 5.38
N LEU A 135 -0.49 9.88 4.64
CA LEU A 135 -1.18 10.45 3.50
C LEU A 135 -0.26 10.38 2.28
N ARG A 136 -0.75 9.84 1.17
CA ARG A 136 0.02 9.74 -0.07
C ARG A 136 -0.44 10.79 -1.06
N LEU A 137 0.48 11.66 -1.45
CA LEU A 137 0.27 12.66 -2.50
C LEU A 137 0.80 12.12 -3.82
N LYS A 138 -0.08 12.06 -4.82
CA LYS A 138 0.28 11.82 -6.22
C LYS A 138 0.04 13.07 -7.04
N ALA A 139 1.02 13.44 -7.85
CA ALA A 139 0.91 14.52 -8.81
C ALA A 139 1.19 13.96 -10.21
N THR A 140 0.30 14.26 -11.16
CA THR A 140 0.39 13.76 -12.53
C THR A 140 0.11 14.89 -13.51
N TYR A 141 0.92 14.99 -14.56
CA TYR A 141 0.67 15.97 -15.61
C TYR A 141 -0.62 15.67 -16.39
N VAL A 142 -1.26 16.74 -16.86
CA VAL A 142 -2.21 16.69 -17.95
C VAL A 142 -1.41 16.77 -19.25
N GLN A 143 -1.29 15.63 -19.93
CA GLN A 143 -0.36 15.44 -21.06
C GLN A 143 -0.47 16.52 -22.14
N GLU A 144 -1.70 16.86 -22.57
CA GLU A 144 -1.91 17.89 -23.59
C GLU A 144 -1.46 19.28 -23.14
N THR A 145 -1.68 19.61 -21.86
CA THR A 145 -1.33 20.91 -21.28
C THR A 145 0.18 21.05 -21.16
N VAL A 146 0.86 20.06 -20.58
CA VAL A 146 2.33 20.12 -20.39
C VAL A 146 3.07 20.08 -21.73
N LEU A 147 2.59 19.28 -22.70
CA LEU A 147 3.20 19.26 -24.03
C LEU A 147 3.05 20.62 -24.73
N ARG A 148 1.88 21.26 -24.63
CA ARG A 148 1.69 22.60 -25.18
C ARG A 148 2.65 23.61 -24.56
N GLU A 149 2.82 23.58 -23.25
CA GLU A 149 3.76 24.46 -22.56
C GLU A 149 5.21 24.23 -23.03
N ILE A 150 5.64 22.98 -23.20
CA ILE A 150 6.97 22.65 -23.75
C ILE A 150 7.13 23.25 -25.16
N MET A 151 6.10 23.13 -26.00
CA MET A 151 6.11 23.67 -27.37
C MET A 151 6.17 25.20 -27.38
N ASP A 152 5.47 25.86 -26.46
CA ASP A 152 5.44 27.32 -26.33
C ASP A 152 6.77 27.87 -25.76
N ALA A 153 7.40 27.12 -24.85
CA ALA A 153 8.65 27.50 -24.20
C ALA A 153 9.89 27.22 -25.07
N GLU A 154 9.85 26.22 -25.95
CA GLU A 154 11.00 25.75 -26.72
C GLU A 154 10.75 25.75 -28.23
N PRO A 155 11.07 26.86 -28.92
CA PRO A 155 10.82 27.02 -30.35
C PRO A 155 11.47 25.95 -31.25
N GLU A 156 12.59 25.35 -30.82
CA GLU A 156 13.24 24.26 -31.55
C GLU A 156 12.33 23.02 -31.64
N ILE A 157 11.72 22.64 -30.51
CA ILE A 157 10.78 21.52 -30.43
C ILE A 157 9.54 21.83 -31.28
N ALA A 158 9.03 23.07 -31.20
CA ALA A 158 7.93 23.54 -32.03
C ALA A 158 8.21 23.40 -33.53
N ALA A 159 9.36 23.93 -33.97
CA ALA A 159 9.75 23.91 -35.38
C ALA A 159 10.03 22.50 -35.89
N LEU A 160 10.62 21.61 -35.08
CA LEU A 160 10.87 20.22 -35.46
C LEU A 160 9.57 19.41 -35.56
N SER A 161 8.62 19.60 -34.63
CA SER A 161 7.28 19.00 -34.69
C SER A 161 6.48 19.46 -35.90
N GLN A 162 6.53 20.75 -36.26
CA GLN A 162 5.84 21.26 -37.43
C GLN A 162 6.41 20.65 -38.71
N ARG A 163 7.74 20.67 -38.87
CA ARG A 163 8.42 20.05 -40.02
C ARG A 163 8.01 18.59 -40.20
N LEU A 164 7.98 17.81 -39.12
CA LEU A 164 7.59 16.40 -39.15
C LEU A 164 6.11 16.16 -39.49
N ARG A 165 5.21 17.10 -39.20
CA ARG A 165 3.79 17.03 -39.59
C ARG A 165 3.56 17.28 -41.08
N GLU A 166 4.45 18.06 -41.71
CA GLU A 166 4.37 18.41 -43.14
C GLU A 166 5.03 17.34 -44.05
N VAL A 167 5.62 16.28 -43.48
CA VAL A 167 6.32 15.23 -44.22
C VAL A 167 5.33 14.30 -44.96
N PRO A 168 5.47 14.15 -46.29
CA PRO A 168 4.72 13.17 -47.06
C PRO A 168 5.01 11.70 -46.65
N PRO A 169 4.01 10.78 -46.73
CA PRO A 169 4.17 9.39 -46.27
C PRO A 169 5.27 8.59 -47.00
N ASP A 170 5.61 9.00 -48.22
CA ASP A 170 6.55 8.35 -49.15
C ASP A 170 8.04 8.58 -48.82
N ILE A 171 8.36 9.50 -47.90
CA ILE A 171 9.73 9.75 -47.41
C ILE A 171 9.84 9.58 -45.89
N ALA A 172 8.97 8.78 -45.29
CA ALA A 172 8.93 8.54 -43.84
C ALA A 172 10.25 8.01 -43.26
N ASP A 173 10.99 7.19 -44.01
CA ASP A 173 12.29 6.65 -43.58
C ASP A 173 13.38 7.72 -43.50
N ALA A 174 13.31 8.76 -44.33
CA ALA A 174 14.28 9.85 -44.36
C ALA A 174 14.19 10.77 -43.12
N VAL A 175 13.05 10.75 -42.41
CA VAL A 175 12.80 11.58 -41.23
C VAL A 175 12.80 10.79 -39.92
N TYR A 176 13.26 9.54 -39.95
CA TYR A 176 13.36 8.70 -38.76
C TYR A 176 14.22 9.35 -37.67
N TYR A 177 15.41 9.85 -38.02
CA TYR A 177 16.30 10.51 -37.08
C TYR A 177 15.70 11.78 -36.47
N ASP A 178 14.97 12.57 -37.26
CA ASP A 178 14.28 13.76 -36.78
C ASP A 178 13.15 13.42 -35.79
N ARG A 179 12.43 12.32 -36.01
CA ARG A 179 11.41 11.83 -35.06
C ARG A 179 12.02 11.40 -33.73
N VAL A 180 13.13 10.66 -33.78
CA VAL A 180 13.88 10.26 -32.58
C VAL A 180 14.36 11.50 -31.84
N ARG A 181 14.96 12.46 -32.57
CA ARG A 181 15.45 13.70 -31.98
C ARG A 181 14.34 14.53 -31.32
N LEU A 182 13.16 14.61 -31.95
CA LEU A 182 12.01 15.29 -31.34
C LEU A 182 11.59 14.62 -30.03
N GLY A 183 11.52 13.29 -30.02
CA GLY A 183 11.20 12.53 -28.81
C GLY A 183 12.21 12.76 -27.68
N GLU A 184 13.51 12.77 -28.00
CA GLU A 184 14.57 13.05 -27.03
C GLU A 184 14.45 14.45 -26.43
N LEU A 185 14.20 15.47 -27.25
CA LEU A 185 14.06 16.85 -26.78
C LEU A 185 12.84 16.99 -25.85
N ILE A 186 11.69 16.44 -26.25
CA ILE A 186 10.48 16.45 -25.41
C ILE A 186 10.73 15.75 -24.08
N ALA A 187 11.37 14.57 -24.09
CA ALA A 187 11.67 13.82 -22.88
C ALA A 187 12.60 14.59 -21.94
N GLN A 188 13.64 15.24 -22.46
CA GLN A 188 14.57 16.07 -21.67
C GLN A 188 13.87 17.29 -21.05
N SER A 189 13.00 17.95 -21.80
CA SER A 189 12.24 19.10 -21.30
C SER A 189 11.20 18.69 -20.25
N LEU A 190 10.51 17.57 -20.49
CA LEU A 190 9.58 17.01 -19.52
C LEU A 190 10.28 16.61 -18.21
N GLU A 191 11.48 16.02 -18.29
CA GLU A 191 12.25 15.65 -17.10
C GLU A 191 12.67 16.85 -16.27
N ARG A 192 13.16 17.93 -16.91
CA ARG A 192 13.49 19.19 -16.21
C ARG A 192 12.27 19.80 -15.52
N LEU A 193 11.12 19.82 -16.20
CA LEU A 193 9.88 20.28 -15.61
C LEU A 193 9.48 19.40 -14.43
N ARG A 194 9.51 18.07 -14.59
CA ARG A 194 9.19 17.08 -13.54
C ARG A 194 10.02 17.31 -12.28
N GLU A 195 11.33 17.49 -12.42
CA GLU A 195 12.21 17.73 -11.28
C GLU A 195 11.87 19.04 -10.57
N SER A 196 11.72 20.13 -11.32
CA SER A 196 11.36 21.45 -10.79
C SER A 196 10.00 21.43 -10.08
N ASP A 197 8.97 20.93 -10.75
CA ASP A 197 7.60 20.92 -10.24
C ASP A 197 7.43 19.95 -9.07
N GLY A 198 8.05 18.78 -9.15
CA GLY A 198 8.06 17.81 -8.06
C GLY A 198 8.72 18.37 -6.80
N GLN A 199 9.81 19.13 -6.96
CA GLN A 199 10.48 19.78 -5.85
C GLN A 199 9.64 20.89 -5.23
N VAL A 200 8.99 21.75 -6.04
CA VAL A 200 8.07 22.79 -5.54
C VAL A 200 6.91 22.19 -4.75
N LEU A 201 6.28 21.13 -5.28
CA LEU A 201 5.17 20.44 -4.60
C LEU A 201 5.61 19.82 -3.28
N LEU A 202 6.80 19.20 -3.25
CA LEU A 202 7.34 18.65 -2.02
C LEU A 202 7.65 19.73 -0.99
N ASP A 203 8.34 20.80 -1.38
CA ASP A 203 8.74 21.88 -0.47
C ASP A 203 7.52 22.61 0.10
N GLY A 204 6.41 22.66 -0.66
CA GLY A 204 5.14 23.17 -0.17
C GLY A 204 4.45 22.27 0.87
N ALA A 205 4.55 20.94 0.72
CA ALA A 205 3.84 19.98 1.58
C ALA A 205 4.66 19.49 2.80
N ALA A 206 5.98 19.32 2.63
CA ALA A 206 6.87 18.75 3.64
C ALA A 206 6.88 19.49 5.00
N PRO A 207 6.74 20.82 5.10
CA PRO A 207 6.75 21.53 6.39
C PRO A 207 5.62 21.14 7.35
N LEU A 208 4.55 20.54 6.84
CA LEU A 208 3.39 20.08 7.63
C LEU A 208 3.46 18.60 8.00
N ALA A 209 4.48 17.88 7.54
CA ALA A 209 4.70 16.47 7.82
C ALA A 209 5.85 16.27 8.82
N GLU A 210 5.76 15.21 9.62
CA GLU A 210 6.83 14.76 10.52
C GLU A 210 7.93 14.01 9.76
N ALA A 211 7.55 13.31 8.69
CA ALA A 211 8.45 12.60 7.79
C ALA A 211 7.80 12.44 6.41
N PHE A 212 8.62 12.17 5.39
CA PHE A 212 8.14 11.81 4.06
C PHE A 212 9.02 10.74 3.42
N ALA A 213 8.43 9.94 2.54
CA ALA A 213 9.10 8.89 1.77
C ALA A 213 8.74 9.05 0.29
N ARG A 214 9.76 9.32 -0.55
CA ARG A 214 9.57 9.43 -2.00
C ARG A 214 9.52 8.05 -2.66
N LYS A 215 8.63 7.89 -3.63
CA LYS A 215 8.57 6.74 -4.53
C LYS A 215 9.03 7.16 -5.92
N SER A 216 9.63 6.22 -6.64
CA SER A 216 9.96 6.44 -8.04
C SER A 216 8.67 6.60 -8.85
N PRO A 217 8.52 7.69 -9.62
CA PRO A 217 7.46 7.82 -10.61
C PRO A 217 7.41 6.58 -11.51
N ALA A 218 6.22 6.02 -11.71
CA ALA A 218 6.07 4.77 -12.48
C ALA A 218 5.73 5.05 -13.96
N ARG A 219 5.12 6.20 -14.23
CA ARG A 219 4.71 6.63 -15.57
C ARG A 219 5.41 7.91 -15.98
N GLU A 220 5.49 8.14 -17.28
CA GLU A 220 6.10 9.36 -17.83
C GLU A 220 5.35 10.63 -17.39
N GLU A 221 4.03 10.54 -17.20
CA GLU A 221 3.22 11.66 -16.71
C GLU A 221 3.30 11.89 -15.19
N ASP A 222 3.88 10.96 -14.42
CA ASP A 222 3.97 11.09 -12.96
C ASP A 222 5.03 12.15 -12.58
N VAL A 223 4.60 13.17 -11.84
CA VAL A 223 5.44 14.28 -11.37
C VAL A 223 6.01 13.96 -9.99
N LEU A 224 5.15 13.51 -9.09
CA LEU A 224 5.47 13.28 -7.69
C LEU A 224 4.63 12.12 -7.16
N ASP A 225 5.27 11.20 -6.43
CA ASP A 225 4.60 10.15 -5.67
C ASP A 225 5.28 10.04 -4.31
N VAL A 226 4.66 10.60 -3.27
CA VAL A 226 5.27 10.74 -1.94
C VAL A 226 4.26 10.40 -0.87
N SER A 227 4.68 9.59 0.09
CA SER A 227 3.94 9.36 1.32
C SER A 227 4.44 10.33 2.39
N PHE A 228 3.52 10.92 3.14
CA PHE A 228 3.79 11.85 4.23
C PHE A 228 3.22 11.28 5.52
N LEU A 229 4.02 11.30 6.59
CA LEU A 229 3.57 11.00 7.93
C LEU A 229 3.14 12.32 8.60
N VAL A 230 1.85 12.48 8.82
CA VAL A 230 1.25 13.73 9.31
C VAL A 230 0.60 13.45 10.65
N ARG A 231 0.68 14.39 11.59
CA ARG A 231 -0.09 14.28 12.83
C ARG A 231 -1.58 14.31 12.54
N ALA A 232 -2.35 13.42 13.18
CA ALA A 232 -3.79 13.30 12.96
C ALA A 232 -4.53 14.62 13.26
N ASP A 233 -4.07 15.39 14.25
CA ASP A 233 -4.62 16.71 14.61
C ASP A 233 -4.30 17.83 13.61
N ARG A 234 -3.29 17.63 12.74
CA ARG A 234 -2.89 18.57 11.68
C ARG A 234 -3.31 18.13 10.28
N ARG A 235 -4.00 16.99 10.16
CA ARG A 235 -4.47 16.45 8.88
C ARG A 235 -5.21 17.48 8.03
N ALA A 236 -6.17 18.20 8.62
CA ALA A 236 -6.97 19.18 7.89
C ALA A 236 -6.13 20.37 7.37
N GLU A 237 -5.10 20.77 8.11
CA GLU A 237 -4.15 21.81 7.69
C GLU A 237 -3.30 21.34 6.49
N PHE A 238 -2.88 20.07 6.52
CA PHE A 238 -2.16 19.43 5.42
C PHE A 238 -3.02 19.35 4.15
N GLU A 239 -4.27 18.87 4.26
CA GLU A 239 -5.23 18.78 3.16
C GLU A 239 -5.44 20.16 2.49
N GLN A 240 -5.68 21.21 3.29
CA GLN A 240 -5.84 22.58 2.77
C GLN A 240 -4.59 23.10 2.05
N THR A 241 -3.40 22.69 2.48
CA THR A 241 -2.14 23.09 1.84
C THR A 241 -1.97 22.40 0.51
N VAL A 242 -2.29 21.11 0.42
CA VAL A 242 -2.32 20.37 -0.85
C VAL A 242 -3.33 20.98 -1.82
N ASP A 243 -4.52 21.39 -1.34
CA ASP A 243 -5.51 22.06 -2.18
C ASP A 243 -4.98 23.38 -2.75
N LYS A 244 -4.30 24.20 -1.93
CA LYS A 244 -3.66 25.44 -2.38
C LYS A 244 -2.56 25.19 -3.40
N LEU A 245 -1.73 24.16 -3.21
CA LEU A 245 -0.74 23.74 -4.20
C LEU A 245 -1.41 23.35 -5.52
N GLY A 246 -2.50 22.57 -5.46
CA GLY A 246 -3.27 22.21 -6.64
C GLY A 246 -3.79 23.43 -7.41
N GLN A 247 -4.33 24.42 -6.69
CA GLN A 247 -4.80 25.67 -7.30
C GLN A 247 -3.66 26.48 -7.93
N ALA A 248 -2.48 26.53 -7.31
CA ALA A 248 -1.33 27.27 -7.81
C ALA A 248 -0.76 26.67 -9.11
N HIS A 249 -0.81 25.34 -9.28
CA HIS A 249 -0.34 24.64 -10.48
C HIS A 249 -1.41 24.50 -11.58
N GLY A 250 -2.64 24.95 -11.32
CA GLY A 250 -3.73 25.06 -12.29
C GLY A 250 -4.08 23.76 -12.99
N ASP A 251 -4.48 23.85 -14.26
CA ASP A 251 -4.95 22.70 -15.06
C ASP A 251 -3.82 21.82 -15.61
N ARG A 252 -2.55 22.11 -15.26
CA ARG A 252 -1.40 21.38 -15.77
C ARG A 252 -1.07 20.15 -14.93
N ILE A 253 -1.22 20.24 -13.62
CA ILE A 253 -0.90 19.16 -12.68
C ILE A 253 -2.15 18.76 -11.92
N ARG A 254 -2.52 17.48 -12.01
CA ARG A 254 -3.59 16.91 -11.19
C ARG A 254 -2.99 16.33 -9.92
N LEU A 255 -3.36 16.91 -8.79
CA LEU A 255 -3.02 16.38 -7.47
C LEU A 255 -4.11 15.42 -6.99
N ARG A 256 -3.69 14.30 -6.39
CA ARG A 256 -4.55 13.36 -5.71
C ARG A 256 -3.95 13.01 -4.36
N LEU A 257 -4.66 13.35 -3.30
CA LEU A 257 -4.32 12.95 -1.95
C LEU A 257 -5.08 11.67 -1.59
N ILE A 258 -4.39 10.68 -1.06
CA ILE A 258 -4.93 9.35 -0.73
C ILE A 258 -4.63 9.06 0.74
N GLY A 259 -5.65 8.72 1.50
CA GLY A 259 -5.52 8.29 2.89
C GLY A 259 -6.70 8.72 3.76
N PRO A 260 -6.64 8.48 5.07
CA PRO A 260 -5.48 7.95 5.80
C PRO A 260 -5.18 6.49 5.42
N LEU A 261 -3.90 6.14 5.36
CA LEU A 261 -3.43 4.80 5.03
C LEU A 261 -2.73 4.17 6.23
N ALA A 262 -2.65 2.83 6.24
CA ALA A 262 -1.74 2.15 7.13
C ALA A 262 -0.28 2.54 6.78
N PRO A 263 0.58 2.82 7.76
CA PRO A 263 1.86 3.50 7.54
C PRO A 263 2.96 2.58 7.00
N TYR A 264 2.74 1.97 5.83
CA TYR A 264 3.69 1.01 5.22
C TYR A 264 5.05 1.63 4.89
N ASP A 265 5.09 2.91 4.53
CA ASP A 265 6.33 3.56 4.10
C ASP A 265 7.15 4.10 5.28
N PHE A 266 6.63 4.02 6.51
CA PHE A 266 7.26 4.54 7.72
C PHE A 266 7.53 3.46 8.78
N VAL A 267 7.35 2.19 8.42
CA VAL A 267 7.71 1.06 9.29
C VAL A 267 9.02 0.44 8.82
N PRO A 268 9.91 0.02 9.75
CA PRO A 268 11.10 -0.74 9.39
C PRO A 268 10.74 -2.02 8.63
N GLU A 269 11.57 -2.44 7.69
CA GLU A 269 11.46 -3.79 7.13
C GLU A 269 11.58 -4.81 8.27
N ALA A 270 10.57 -5.67 8.39
CA ALA A 270 10.49 -6.71 9.42
C ALA A 270 11.24 -7.97 8.98
#